data_AF-S1Q3Y7-F1
#
_entry.id   AF-S1Q3Y7-F1
#
_cell.length_a   1.000
_cell.length_b   1.000
_cell.length_c   1.000
_cell.angle_alpha   90.00
_cell.angle_beta   90.00
_cell.angle_gamma   90.00
#
_symmetry.space_group_name_H-M   'P 1'
#
loop_
_entity.id
_entity.type
_entity.pdbx_description
1 polymer ?
#
loop_
_entity_poly.entity_id
_entity_poly.type
_entity_poly.pdbx_seq_one_letter_code
_entity_poly.pdbx_strand_id
1 'polypeptide(L)'
;MLEDTTIHNAISDKALSSYFRSSGNLLEEESAVLGQAVTNLMLSGDNVNNKNIILSLIHSLETTSDILKADVIRKTLEIVLRYTADDM
;
A
#
# COMPACT_ATOMS: atom_id res chain seq x y z
N MET A 1 -3.60 -17.66 -0.73
CA MET A 1 -2.74 -17.62 0.48
C MET A 1 -1.24 -17.46 0.19
N LEU A 2 -0.71 -17.84 -0.99
CA LEU A 2 0.71 -17.62 -1.35
C LEU A 2 1.00 -16.17 -1.80
N GLU A 3 0.04 -15.48 -2.43
CA GLU A 3 0.23 -14.13 -2.96
C GLU A 3 0.39 -13.06 -1.86
N ASP A 4 -0.45 -13.10 -0.82
CA ASP A 4 -0.35 -12.18 0.34
C ASP A 4 1.03 -12.18 0.99
N THR A 5 1.61 -13.36 1.17
CA THR A 5 2.90 -13.50 1.88
C THR A 5 4.04 -12.88 1.05
N THR A 6 4.00 -13.01 -0.27
CA THR A 6 5.01 -12.44 -1.17
C THR A 6 4.95 -10.91 -1.21
N ILE A 7 3.73 -10.35 -1.27
CA ILE A 7 3.50 -8.89 -1.31
C ILE A 7 4.05 -8.22 -0.06
N HIS A 8 3.68 -8.72 1.13
CA HIS A 8 4.14 -8.16 2.39
C HIS A 8 5.66 -8.30 2.56
N ASN A 9 6.25 -9.41 2.12
CA ASN A 9 7.70 -9.59 2.17
C ASN A 9 8.46 -8.64 1.24
N ALA A 10 7.86 -8.23 0.12
CA ALA A 10 8.47 -7.30 -0.85
C ALA A 10 8.59 -5.88 -0.31
N ILE A 11 7.69 -5.46 0.59
CA ILE A 11 7.73 -4.12 1.19
C ILE A 11 9.00 -3.97 2.04
N SER A 12 9.76 -2.91 1.77
CA SER A 12 11.02 -2.62 2.45
C SER A 12 10.80 -2.29 3.93
N ASP A 13 9.79 -1.47 4.22
CA ASP A 13 9.38 -1.10 5.57
C ASP A 13 8.62 -2.26 6.24
N LYS A 14 9.27 -2.86 7.24
CA LYS A 14 8.72 -4.01 7.97
C LYS A 14 7.66 -3.62 8.99
N ALA A 15 7.69 -2.39 9.52
CA ALA A 15 6.66 -1.91 10.43
C ALA A 15 5.34 -1.71 9.67
N LEU A 16 5.39 -1.03 8.53
CA LEU A 16 4.26 -0.86 7.62
C LEU A 16 3.71 -2.21 7.15
N SER A 17 4.59 -3.09 6.66
CA SER A 17 4.18 -4.43 6.22
C SER A 17 3.51 -5.23 7.33
N SER A 18 4.01 -5.12 8.57
CA SER A 18 3.47 -5.89 9.70
C SER A 18 2.13 -5.35 10.15
N TYR A 19 1.96 -4.02 10.11
CA TYR A 19 0.69 -3.36 10.43
C TYR A 19 -0.44 -3.92 9.56
N PHE A 20 -0.35 -3.77 8.23
CA PHE A 20 -1.36 -4.27 7.30
C PHE A 20 -1.61 -5.77 7.44
N ARG A 21 -0.54 -6.57 7.64
CA ARG A 21 -0.67 -8.02 7.86
C ARG A 21 -1.40 -8.36 9.16
N SER A 22 -1.22 -7.57 10.22
CA SER A 22 -1.77 -7.82 11.55
C SER A 22 -3.18 -7.27 11.75
N SER A 23 -3.60 -6.31 10.93
CA SER A 23 -4.92 -5.66 11.03
C SER A 23 -6.09 -6.55 10.62
N GLY A 24 -5.83 -7.69 9.98
CA GLY A 24 -6.86 -8.66 9.57
C GLY A 24 -7.95 -7.99 8.74
N ASN A 25 -9.22 -8.26 9.08
CA ASN A 25 -10.37 -7.75 8.33
C ASN A 25 -10.59 -6.24 8.48
N LEU A 26 -9.92 -5.55 9.42
CA LEU A 26 -10.13 -4.12 9.64
C LEU A 26 -9.64 -3.26 8.46
N LEU A 27 -8.61 -3.74 7.76
CA LEU A 27 -7.98 -3.05 6.63
C LEU A 27 -8.02 -3.91 5.37
N GLU A 28 -9.07 -4.71 5.17
CA GLU A 28 -9.16 -5.62 4.03
C GLU A 28 -9.08 -4.87 2.69
N GLU A 29 -9.85 -3.78 2.56
CA GLU A 29 -9.88 -2.97 1.34
C GLU A 29 -8.56 -2.22 1.15
N GLU A 30 -8.00 -1.63 2.20
CA GLU A 30 -6.73 -0.91 2.13
C GLU A 30 -5.56 -1.85 1.85
N SER A 31 -5.60 -3.09 2.35
CA SER A 31 -4.61 -4.13 2.07
C SER A 31 -4.65 -4.56 0.61
N ALA A 32 -5.84 -4.68 0.02
CA ALA A 32 -5.97 -4.97 -1.40
C ALA A 32 -5.39 -3.84 -2.26
N VAL A 33 -5.67 -2.58 -1.91
CA VAL A 33 -5.10 -1.40 -2.59
C VAL A 33 -3.58 -1.36 -2.46
N LEU A 34 -3.04 -1.59 -1.26
CA LEU A 34 -1.61 -1.66 -1.03
C LEU A 34 -0.97 -2.79 -1.84
N GLY A 35 -1.60 -3.96 -1.86
CA GLY A 35 -1.15 -5.12 -2.62
C GLY A 35 -1.05 -4.80 -4.12
N GLN A 36 -2.06 -4.14 -4.67
CA GLN A 36 -2.03 -3.71 -6.08
C GLN A 36 -0.90 -2.72 -6.36
N ALA A 37 -0.66 -1.74 -5.48
CA ALA A 37 0.44 -0.79 -5.63
C ALA A 37 1.80 -1.51 -5.60
N VAL A 38 2.00 -2.44 -4.66
CA VAL A 38 3.22 -3.25 -4.56
C VAL A 38 3.41 -4.11 -5.82
N THR A 39 2.36 -4.79 -6.28
CA THR A 39 2.41 -5.60 -7.51
C THR A 39 2.78 -4.75 -8.71
N ASN A 40 2.22 -3.54 -8.85
CA ASN A 40 2.56 -2.64 -9.95
C ASN A 40 4.04 -2.26 -9.95
N LEU A 41 4.61 -1.95 -8.78
CA LEU A 41 6.03 -1.65 -8.62
C LEU A 41 6.92 -2.85 -8.94
N MET A 42 6.52 -4.05 -8.49
CA MET A 42 7.25 -5.28 -8.82
C MET A 42 7.24 -5.55 -10.33
N LEU A 43 6.11 -5.32 -11.00
CA LEU A 43 5.98 -5.50 -12.45
C LEU A 43 6.76 -4.44 -13.25
N SER A 44 6.89 -3.21 -12.74
CA SER A 44 7.73 -2.17 -13.36
C SER A 44 9.22 -2.33 -13.06
N GLY A 45 9.59 -3.24 -12.14
CA GLY A 45 10.97 -3.42 -11.69
C GLY A 45 11.45 -2.34 -10.71
N ASP A 46 10.52 -1.56 -10.14
CA ASP A 46 10.81 -0.52 -9.18
C ASP A 46 11.02 -1.09 -7.77
N ASN A 47 11.78 -0.36 -6.95
CA ASN A 47 11.95 -0.68 -5.55
C ASN A 47 10.62 -0.50 -4.79
N VAL A 48 10.24 -1.51 -4.00
CA VAL A 48 9.05 -1.48 -3.14
C VAL A 48 9.39 -0.83 -1.79
N ASN A 49 9.59 0.50 -1.83
CA ASN A 49 9.81 1.35 -0.65
C ASN A 49 8.65 2.34 -0.45
N ASN A 50 8.56 2.97 0.72
CA ASN A 50 7.44 3.85 1.06
C ASN A 50 7.25 4.99 0.06
N LYS A 51 8.35 5.59 -0.42
CA LYS A 51 8.31 6.66 -1.43
C LYS A 51 7.60 6.20 -2.72
N ASN A 52 7.98 5.05 -3.25
CA ASN A 52 7.41 4.54 -4.50
C ASN A 52 5.96 4.05 -4.31
N ILE A 53 5.64 3.49 -3.14
CA ILE A 53 4.27 3.14 -2.78
C ILE A 53 3.40 4.40 -2.73
N ILE A 54 3.86 5.47 -2.07
CA ILE A 54 3.16 6.75 -2.00
C ILE A 54 2.89 7.30 -3.40
N LEU A 55 3.90 7.32 -4.29
CA LEU A 55 3.74 7.79 -5.66
C LEU A 55 2.73 6.94 -6.46
N SER A 56 2.77 5.61 -6.30
CA SER A 56 1.79 4.72 -6.93
C SER A 56 0.37 4.97 -6.43
N LEU A 57 0.19 5.22 -5.12
CA LEU A 57 -1.13 5.49 -4.53
C LEU A 57 -1.68 6.85 -4.96
N ILE A 58 -0.83 7.89 -5.05
CA ILE A 58 -1.22 9.21 -5.59
C ILE A 58 -1.69 9.06 -7.03
N HIS A 59 -0.94 8.35 -7.88
CA HIS A 59 -1.35 8.11 -9.26
C HIS A 59 -2.69 7.38 -9.37
N SER A 60 -2.90 6.34 -8.54
CA SER A 60 -4.19 5.63 -8.47
C SER A 60 -5.32 6.57 -8.03
N LEU A 61 -5.07 7.47 -7.07
CA LEU A 61 -6.07 8.43 -6.59
C LEU A 61 -6.45 9.44 -7.67
N GLU A 62 -5.47 9.97 -8.42
CA GLU A 62 -5.69 10.95 -9.49
C GLU A 62 -6.46 10.37 -10.70
N THR A 63 -6.37 9.05 -10.90
CA THR A 63 -7.02 8.35 -12.02
C THR A 63 -8.33 7.66 -11.64
N THR A 64 -8.72 7.70 -10.37
CA THR A 64 -9.96 7.07 -9.87
C THR A 64 -11.12 8.07 -9.86
N SER A 65 -12.16 7.80 -10.66
CA SER A 65 -13.40 8.59 -10.67
C SER A 65 -14.46 8.10 -9.67
N ASP A 66 -14.31 6.87 -9.16
CA ASP A 66 -15.20 6.28 -8.16
C ASP A 66 -14.85 6.82 -6.77
N ILE A 67 -15.76 7.59 -6.18
CA ILE A 67 -15.52 8.27 -4.90
C ILE A 67 -15.32 7.30 -3.73
N LEU A 68 -15.93 6.11 -3.78
CA LEU A 68 -15.81 5.11 -2.71
C LEU A 68 -14.44 4.45 -2.79
N LYS A 69 -13.99 4.09 -3.99
CA LYS A 69 -12.63 3.58 -4.20
C LYS A 69 -11.57 4.63 -3.88
N ALA A 70 -11.80 5.88 -4.26
CA ALA A 70 -10.91 6.99 -3.93
C ALA A 70 -10.78 7.21 -2.41
N ASP A 71 -11.84 6.94 -1.63
CA ASP A 71 -11.76 6.99 -0.16
C ASP A 71 -10.82 5.92 0.40
N VAL A 72 -10.95 4.67 -0.07
CA VAL A 72 -10.06 3.58 0.34
C VAL A 72 -8.61 3.91 -0.03
N ILE A 73 -8.35 4.37 -1.26
CA ILE A 73 -7.00 4.76 -1.69
C ILE A 73 -6.43 5.88 -0.81
N ARG A 74 -7.25 6.88 -0.46
CA ARG A 74 -6.85 7.97 0.42
C ARG A 74 -6.49 7.47 1.82
N LYS A 75 -7.26 6.54 2.39
CA LYS A 75 -6.97 5.91 3.68
C LYS A 75 -5.68 5.09 3.63
N THR A 76 -5.47 4.28 2.60
CA THR A 76 -4.21 3.56 2.40
C THR A 76 -3.03 4.53 2.34
N LEU A 77 -3.15 5.61 1.57
CA LEU A 77 -2.11 6.63 1.46
C LEU A 77 -1.83 7.30 2.80
N GLU A 78 -2.86 7.63 3.58
CA GLU A 78 -2.71 8.22 4.91
C GLU A 78 -1.92 7.31 5.86
N ILE A 79 -2.24 6.00 5.88
CA ILE A 79 -1.51 5.02 6.71
C ILE A 79 -0.04 4.98 6.31
N VAL A 80 0.27 4.86 5.02
CA VAL A 80 1.66 4.80 4.54
C VAL A 80 2.42 6.09 4.88
N LEU A 81 1.78 7.25 4.76
CA LEU A 81 2.37 8.54 5.14
C LEU A 81 2.65 8.62 6.64
N ARG A 82 1.75 8.15 7.51
CA ARG A 82 1.95 8.12 8.97
C ARG A 82 3.18 7.31 9.35
N TYR A 83 3.30 6.08 8.83
CA TYR A 83 4.48 5.24 9.08
C TYR A 83 5.77 5.87 8.54
N THR A 84 5.71 6.49 7.36
CA THR A 84 6.88 7.18 6.78
C THR A 84 7.30 8.39 7.61
N ALA A 85 6.35 9.11 8.21
CA ALA A 85 6.64 10.26 9.08
C ALA A 85 7.17 9.83 10.44
N ASP A 86 6.68 8.71 11.00
CA ASP A 86 7.15 8.17 12.28
C ASP A 86 8.58 7.60 12.20
N ASP A 87 9.03 7.18 11.01
CA ASP A 87 10.38 6.65 10.77
C ASP A 87 11.47 7.72 10.50
N MET A 88 11.10 9.02 10.42
CA MET A 88 12.02 10.14 10.10
C MET A 88 12.47 10.97 11.32
#